data_AF-A0A0B5QKT5-F1
#
_entry.id   AF-A0A0B5QKT5-F1
#
_cell.length_a   1.000
_cell.length_b   1.000
_cell.length_c   1.000
_cell.angle_alpha   90.00
_cell.angle_beta   90.00
_cell.angle_gamma   90.00
#
_symmetry.space_group_name_H-M   'P 1'
#
loop_
_entity.id
_entity.type
_entity.pdbx_description
1 polymer ?
#
loop_
_entity_poly.entity_id
_entity_poly.type
_entity_poly.pdbx_seq_one_letter_code
_entity_poly.pdbx_strand_id
1 'polypeptide(L)'
;MPIQEPIIKPKEKVIVEKQEIKEDYFQNIINLYKESCNRIIKTVSGALLVELKDRTKYFNGQGVHEFDLGTDVGLIPADEILIVNQDKTLNEMQLKKLEEMNPSRYIKRKGDANIIMPGDRTTVITPRGWVIEWEQKPVYKEDEVISRTIEIKAPDQSLNAGDIVEFEYAKETYKGKIVSIYNNGETINVVWNGKHTAFYYKCVRKIA
;
A
#
# COMPACT_ATOMS: atom_id res chain seq x y z
N MET A 1 -43.90 -56.41 -42.69
CA MET A 1 -43.57 -55.29 -41.79
C MET A 1 -42.05 -55.14 -41.79
N PRO A 2 -41.48 -54.00 -42.25
CA PRO A 2 -40.04 -53.81 -42.17
C PRO A 2 -39.67 -53.32 -40.75
N ILE A 3 -38.67 -53.98 -40.18
CA ILE A 3 -38.07 -53.65 -38.88
C ILE A 3 -37.24 -52.38 -39.08
N GLN A 4 -37.55 -51.30 -38.36
CA GLN A 4 -36.71 -50.10 -38.34
C GLN A 4 -35.53 -50.36 -37.40
N GLU A 5 -34.31 -50.31 -37.94
CA GLU A 5 -33.10 -50.31 -37.12
C GLU A 5 -32.93 -48.95 -36.42
N PRO A 6 -32.52 -48.93 -35.14
CA PRO A 6 -32.36 -47.69 -34.40
C PRO A 6 -31.14 -46.91 -34.92
N ILE A 7 -31.37 -45.64 -35.27
CA ILE A 7 -30.31 -44.70 -35.65
C ILE A 7 -29.49 -44.36 -34.39
N ILE A 8 -28.29 -44.93 -34.28
CA ILE A 8 -27.34 -44.60 -33.22
C ILE A 8 -26.67 -43.27 -33.59
N LYS A 9 -27.08 -42.18 -32.93
CA LYS A 9 -26.36 -40.90 -33.04
C LYS A 9 -24.99 -41.02 -32.37
N PRO A 10 -23.91 -40.46 -32.96
CA PRO A 10 -22.60 -40.48 -32.33
C PRO A 10 -22.65 -39.68 -31.04
N LYS A 11 -22.12 -40.23 -29.94
CA LYS A 11 -21.91 -39.48 -28.70
C LYS A 11 -20.93 -38.34 -28.99
N GLU A 12 -21.38 -37.10 -28.79
CA GLU A 12 -20.49 -35.93 -28.80
C GLU A 12 -19.34 -36.17 -27.83
N LYS A 13 -18.11 -36.11 -28.34
CA LYS A 13 -16.93 -36.03 -27.50
C LYS A 13 -16.97 -34.67 -26.84
N VAL A 14 -17.31 -34.64 -25.56
CA VAL A 14 -17.06 -33.47 -24.70
C VAL A 14 -15.55 -33.30 -24.64
N ILE A 15 -15.02 -32.39 -25.47
CA ILE A 15 -13.67 -31.88 -25.31
C ILE A 15 -13.74 -30.98 -24.08
N VAL A 16 -13.34 -31.52 -22.93
CA VAL A 16 -13.07 -30.69 -21.77
C VAL A 16 -11.79 -29.93 -22.10
N GLU A 17 -11.94 -28.70 -22.58
CA GLU A 17 -10.82 -27.76 -22.63
C GLU A 17 -10.26 -27.65 -21.21
N LYS A 18 -9.09 -28.23 -21.02
CA LYS A 18 -8.31 -28.07 -19.80
C LYS A 18 -8.02 -26.57 -19.72
N GLN A 19 -8.71 -25.84 -18.84
CA GLN A 19 -8.36 -24.46 -18.54
C GLN A 19 -6.90 -24.48 -18.08
N GLU A 20 -6.00 -24.00 -18.94
CA GLU A 20 -4.62 -23.75 -18.57
C GLU A 20 -4.66 -22.73 -17.44
N ILE A 21 -4.24 -23.16 -16.24
CA ILE A 21 -4.04 -22.26 -15.12
C ILE A 21 -2.93 -21.31 -15.56
N LYS A 22 -3.31 -20.08 -15.91
CA LYS A 22 -2.37 -19.03 -16.32
C LYS A 22 -1.39 -18.86 -15.16
N GLU A 23 -0.15 -19.24 -15.37
CA GLU A 23 0.91 -19.08 -14.38
C GLU A 23 0.98 -17.58 -14.01
N ASP A 24 0.78 -17.25 -12.73
CA ASP A 24 0.97 -15.88 -12.27
C ASP A 24 2.47 -15.63 -12.19
N TYR A 25 3.04 -15.21 -13.32
CA TYR A 25 4.47 -14.94 -13.47
C TYR A 25 5.01 -14.00 -12.38
N PHE A 26 4.17 -13.07 -11.88
CA PHE A 26 4.56 -12.18 -10.80
C PHE A 26 4.61 -12.86 -9.45
N GLN A 27 3.78 -13.85 -9.17
CA GLN A 27 3.80 -14.53 -7.88
C GLN A 27 5.15 -15.21 -7.60
N ASN A 28 5.77 -15.81 -8.63
CA ASN A 28 7.11 -16.40 -8.51
C ASN A 28 8.18 -15.33 -8.24
N ILE A 29 8.11 -14.20 -8.93
CA ILE A 29 9.06 -13.09 -8.75
C ILE A 29 8.89 -12.46 -7.36
N ILE A 30 7.65 -12.22 -6.93
CA ILE A 30 7.33 -11.70 -5.60
C ILE A 30 7.88 -12.64 -4.53
N ASN A 31 7.60 -13.94 -4.62
CA ASN A 31 8.09 -14.92 -3.66
C ASN A 31 9.61 -14.99 -3.59
N LEU A 32 10.29 -14.80 -4.73
CA LEU A 32 11.74 -14.79 -4.81
C LEU A 32 12.36 -13.59 -4.08
N TYR A 33 11.73 -12.42 -4.15
CA TYR A 33 12.35 -11.18 -3.66
C TYR A 33 11.73 -10.58 -2.40
N LYS A 34 10.54 -11.02 -1.97
CA LYS A 34 9.75 -10.38 -0.90
C LYS A 34 10.51 -10.14 0.41
N GLU A 35 11.46 -11.00 0.76
CA GLU A 35 12.24 -10.86 2.01
C GLU A 35 13.47 -9.96 1.84
N SER A 36 14.02 -9.87 0.63
CA SER A 36 15.29 -9.18 0.34
C SER A 36 15.14 -7.81 -0.31
N CYS A 37 13.95 -7.50 -0.84
CA CYS A 37 13.68 -6.22 -1.48
C CYS A 37 13.48 -5.11 -0.45
N ASN A 38 13.69 -3.86 -0.86
CA ASN A 38 13.20 -2.70 -0.12
C ASN A 38 11.68 -2.56 -0.31
N ARG A 39 11.20 -2.72 -1.55
CA ARG A 39 9.78 -2.74 -1.91
C ARG A 39 9.53 -3.43 -3.25
N ILE A 40 8.32 -3.93 -3.46
CA ILE A 40 7.82 -4.44 -4.73
C ILE A 40 6.59 -3.63 -5.14
N ILE A 41 6.60 -3.13 -6.38
CA ILE A 41 5.54 -2.28 -6.93
C ILE A 41 4.97 -2.93 -8.18
N LYS A 42 3.64 -2.96 -8.29
CA LYS A 42 2.92 -3.22 -9.53
C LYS A 42 2.56 -1.88 -10.16
N THR A 43 3.07 -1.62 -11.36
CA THR A 43 2.82 -0.35 -12.04
C THR A 43 1.44 -0.35 -12.70
N VAL A 44 0.87 0.83 -12.92
CA VAL A 44 -0.38 0.97 -13.68
C VAL A 44 -0.27 0.44 -15.12
N SER A 45 0.95 0.41 -15.68
CA SER A 45 1.22 -0.15 -17.01
C SER A 45 1.23 -1.68 -17.03
N GLY A 46 1.08 -2.33 -15.87
CA GLY A 46 1.07 -3.78 -15.73
C GLY A 46 2.45 -4.42 -15.58
N ALA A 47 3.50 -3.62 -15.35
CA ALA A 47 4.85 -4.11 -15.05
C ALA A 47 5.03 -4.33 -13.54
N LEU A 48 6.10 -5.02 -13.16
CA LEU A 48 6.51 -5.23 -11.78
C LEU A 48 7.90 -4.64 -11.56
N LEU A 49 8.03 -3.76 -10.56
CA LEU A 49 9.31 -3.23 -10.11
C LEU A 49 9.71 -3.91 -8.81
N VAL A 50 10.94 -4.42 -8.75
CA VAL A 50 11.54 -4.94 -7.52
C VAL A 50 12.70 -4.03 -7.14
N GLU A 51 12.50 -3.17 -6.15
CA GLU A 51 13.55 -2.28 -5.64
C GLU A 51 14.40 -3.04 -4.61
N LEU A 52 15.68 -3.20 -4.91
CA LEU A 52 16.71 -3.77 -4.04
C LEU A 52 17.55 -2.63 -3.45
N LYS A 53 18.57 -2.98 -2.65
CA LYS A 53 19.44 -2.00 -1.98
C LYS A 53 20.16 -1.05 -2.95
N ASP A 54 20.58 -1.53 -4.12
CA ASP A 54 21.46 -0.83 -5.05
C ASP A 54 20.81 -0.49 -6.40
N ARG A 55 19.65 -1.07 -6.71
CA ARG A 55 18.98 -0.95 -8.02
C ARG A 55 17.50 -1.30 -7.94
N THR A 56 16.77 -1.01 -9.00
CA THR A 56 15.40 -1.50 -9.19
C THR A 56 15.32 -2.37 -10.44
N LYS A 57 14.86 -3.61 -10.31
CA LYS A 57 14.64 -4.51 -11.46
C LYS A 57 13.28 -4.25 -12.07
N TYR A 58 13.22 -4.08 -13.39
CA TYR A 58 11.97 -3.95 -14.14
C TYR A 58 11.60 -5.27 -14.81
N PHE A 59 10.41 -5.78 -14.50
CA PHE A 59 9.80 -6.93 -15.16
C PHE A 59 8.57 -6.47 -15.93
N ASN A 60 8.47 -6.82 -17.21
CA ASN A 60 7.32 -6.44 -18.02
C ASN A 60 6.05 -7.23 -17.62
N GLY A 61 4.93 -6.97 -18.30
CA GLY A 61 3.63 -7.62 -18.01
C GLY A 61 3.59 -9.15 -18.19
N GLN A 62 4.67 -9.77 -18.69
CA GLN A 62 4.84 -11.22 -18.81
C GLN A 62 5.86 -11.77 -17.80
N GLY A 63 6.31 -10.96 -16.84
CA GLY A 63 7.32 -11.35 -15.86
C GLY A 63 8.74 -11.48 -16.41
N VAL A 64 9.01 -10.97 -17.62
CA VAL A 64 10.36 -10.98 -18.20
C VAL A 64 11.14 -9.79 -17.67
N HIS A 65 12.31 -10.03 -17.08
CA HIS A 65 13.25 -8.98 -16.70
C HIS A 65 13.84 -8.33 -17.96
N GLU A 66 13.61 -7.03 -18.14
CA GLU A 66 14.08 -6.30 -19.34
C GLU A 66 15.32 -5.45 -19.06
N PHE A 67 15.34 -4.74 -17.94
CA PHE A 67 16.43 -3.85 -17.57
C PHE A 67 16.43 -3.53 -16.07
N ASP A 68 17.54 -2.92 -15.60
CA ASP A 68 17.67 -2.38 -14.26
C ASP A 68 17.60 -0.84 -14.32
N LEU A 69 16.93 -0.25 -13.33
CA LEU A 69 16.87 1.18 -13.06
C LEU A 69 17.68 1.50 -11.79
N GLY A 70 17.88 2.79 -11.51
CA GLY A 70 18.39 3.23 -10.21
C GLY A 70 17.43 2.90 -9.05
N THR A 71 17.87 3.18 -7.83
CA THR A 71 16.97 3.21 -6.66
C THR A 71 16.06 4.42 -6.70
N ASP A 72 15.05 4.44 -5.84
CA ASP A 72 14.17 5.60 -5.65
C ASP A 72 13.37 5.98 -6.89
N VAL A 73 12.94 4.95 -7.65
CA VAL A 73 12.03 5.13 -8.77
C VAL A 73 10.76 5.81 -8.27
N GLY A 74 10.43 6.94 -8.90
CA GLY A 74 9.23 7.72 -8.59
C GLY A 74 7.98 6.92 -8.97
N LEU A 75 7.00 6.90 -8.06
CA LEU A 75 5.72 6.24 -8.28
C LEU A 75 4.67 7.25 -8.68
N ILE A 76 3.69 6.80 -9.46
CA ILE A 76 2.48 7.56 -9.75
C ILE A 76 1.32 7.10 -8.85
N PRO A 77 0.22 7.87 -8.76
CA PRO A 77 -0.88 7.52 -7.86
C PRO A 77 -1.46 6.12 -8.08
N ALA A 78 -1.61 5.70 -9.34
CA ALA A 78 -2.24 4.43 -9.68
C ALA A 78 -1.32 3.20 -9.57
N ASP A 79 -0.03 3.40 -9.24
CA ASP A 79 0.84 2.27 -8.93
C ASP A 79 0.49 1.68 -7.57
N GLU A 80 0.60 0.36 -7.43
CA GLU A 80 0.30 -0.36 -6.21
C GLU A 80 1.59 -0.89 -5.56
N ILE A 81 1.79 -0.62 -4.28
CA ILE A 81 2.93 -1.14 -3.53
C ILE A 81 2.50 -2.42 -2.81
N LEU A 82 3.03 -3.55 -3.27
CA LEU A 82 2.64 -4.88 -2.81
C LEU A 82 3.40 -5.28 -1.54
N ILE A 83 4.72 -5.11 -1.55
CA ILE A 83 5.64 -5.47 -0.45
C ILE A 83 6.47 -4.24 -0.08
N VAL A 84 6.69 -4.03 1.22
CA VAL A 84 7.54 -2.97 1.76
C VAL A 84 8.30 -3.51 2.95
N ASN A 85 9.63 -3.53 2.86
CA ASN A 85 10.52 -3.82 3.98
C ASN A 85 11.27 -2.58 4.45
N GLN A 86 11.28 -1.51 3.64
CA GLN A 86 11.88 -0.23 4.00
C GLN A 86 10.94 0.93 3.59
N ASP A 87 10.50 1.71 4.58
CA ASP A 87 9.71 2.93 4.33
C ASP A 87 10.61 4.11 3.92
N LYS A 88 10.00 5.11 3.27
CA LYS A 88 10.65 6.35 2.85
C LYS A 88 10.13 7.52 3.66
N THR A 89 11.06 8.30 4.20
CA THR A 89 10.78 9.49 4.99
C THR A 89 10.46 10.68 4.09
N LEU A 90 9.55 11.54 4.54
CA LEU A 90 9.29 12.83 3.91
C LEU A 90 10.39 13.82 4.29
N ASN A 91 10.73 14.74 3.37
CA ASN A 91 11.68 15.81 3.65
C ASN A 91 11.00 17.13 4.03
N GLU A 92 11.79 18.07 4.57
CA GLU A 92 11.31 19.36 5.06
C GLU A 92 10.59 20.18 3.98
N MET A 93 11.07 20.14 2.74
CA MET A 93 10.47 20.87 1.63
C MET A 93 9.07 20.35 1.31
N GLN A 94 8.86 19.04 1.35
CA GLN A 94 7.54 18.43 1.19
C GLN A 94 6.61 18.80 2.34
N LEU A 95 7.11 18.74 3.58
CA LEU A 95 6.32 19.07 4.78
C LEU A 95 5.88 20.53 4.76
N LYS A 96 6.78 21.46 4.39
CA LYS A 96 6.45 22.88 4.23
C LYS A 96 5.33 23.10 3.20
N LYS A 97 5.42 22.45 2.03
CA LYS A 97 4.36 22.55 1.01
C LYS A 97 3.04 21.95 1.49
N LEU A 98 3.09 20.84 2.21
CA LEU A 98 1.91 20.22 2.79
C LEU A 98 1.26 21.14 3.85
N GLU A 99 2.05 21.86 4.64
CA GLU A 99 1.55 22.90 5.56
C GLU A 99 0.89 24.06 4.80
N GLU A 100 1.54 24.59 3.76
CA GLU A 100 1.01 25.68 2.93
C GLU A 100 -0.32 25.31 2.25
N MET A 101 -0.44 24.08 1.74
CA MET A 101 -1.66 23.57 1.10
C MET A 101 -2.77 23.24 2.11
N ASN A 102 -2.40 23.02 3.37
CA ASN A 102 -3.31 22.74 4.49
C ASN A 102 -4.48 21.78 4.16
N PRO A 103 -4.24 20.58 3.58
CA PRO A 103 -5.32 19.66 3.27
C PRO A 103 -5.91 19.07 4.56
N SER A 104 -7.23 18.82 4.56
CA SER A 104 -7.91 18.12 5.66
C SER A 104 -7.49 16.66 5.81
N ARG A 105 -7.00 16.04 4.72
CA ARG A 105 -6.45 14.69 4.71
C ARG A 105 -5.44 14.52 3.58
N TYR A 106 -4.48 13.63 3.77
CA TYR A 106 -3.56 13.20 2.73
C TYR A 106 -3.19 11.73 2.95
N ILE A 107 -2.54 11.14 1.96
CA ILE A 107 -2.10 9.75 1.95
C ILE A 107 -0.58 9.75 1.96
N LYS A 108 0.01 8.94 2.84
CA LYS A 108 1.43 8.60 2.84
C LYS A 108 1.57 7.09 2.77
N ARG A 109 1.80 6.58 1.55
CA ARG A 109 1.99 5.15 1.32
C ARG A 109 3.30 4.68 1.93
N LYS A 110 3.28 3.49 2.54
CA LYS A 110 4.49 2.82 3.02
C LYS A 110 5.40 2.53 1.83
N GLY A 111 6.69 2.85 1.95
CA GLY A 111 7.67 2.68 0.88
C GLY A 111 7.57 3.70 -0.25
N ASP A 112 6.63 4.65 -0.22
CA ASP A 112 6.56 5.76 -1.18
C ASP A 112 7.11 7.04 -0.56
N ALA A 113 7.81 7.84 -1.35
CA ALA A 113 8.33 9.13 -0.92
C ALA A 113 7.37 10.29 -1.29
N ASN A 114 6.28 10.02 -1.99
CA ASN A 114 5.27 11.02 -2.33
C ASN A 114 4.29 11.31 -1.17
N ILE A 115 3.78 12.53 -1.12
CA ILE A 115 2.56 12.89 -0.38
C ILE A 115 1.42 12.99 -1.39
N ILE A 116 0.30 12.31 -1.15
CA ILE A 116 -0.79 12.22 -2.12
C ILE A 116 -2.07 12.78 -1.51
N MET A 117 -2.76 13.67 -2.20
CA MET A 117 -4.03 14.25 -1.77
C MET A 117 -5.12 13.82 -2.76
N PRO A 118 -6.06 12.95 -2.33
CA PRO A 118 -7.16 12.52 -3.19
C PRO A 118 -8.22 13.63 -3.29
N GLY A 119 -8.59 14.00 -4.51
CA GLY A 119 -9.67 14.93 -4.83
C GLY A 119 -10.34 14.56 -6.15
N ASP A 120 -10.97 15.52 -6.83
CA ASP A 120 -11.46 15.34 -8.21
C ASP A 120 -10.31 14.90 -9.13
N ARG A 121 -9.20 15.63 -9.05
CA ARG A 121 -7.87 15.18 -9.46
C ARG A 121 -7.04 14.79 -8.24
N THR A 122 -6.07 13.92 -8.45
CA THR A 122 -5.11 13.52 -7.42
C THR A 122 -3.93 14.46 -7.45
N THR A 123 -3.72 15.22 -6.38
CA THR A 123 -2.56 16.10 -6.25
C THR A 123 -1.44 15.38 -5.52
N VAL A 124 -0.21 15.50 -6.00
CA VAL A 124 0.96 14.82 -5.44
C VAL A 124 2.07 15.83 -5.16
N ILE A 125 2.65 15.79 -3.96
CA ILE A 125 3.90 16.48 -3.63
C ILE A 125 5.03 15.46 -3.68
N THR A 126 5.88 15.60 -4.70
CA THR A 126 7.03 14.70 -4.92
C THR A 126 8.17 14.98 -3.93
N PRO A 127 9.17 14.09 -3.79
CA PRO A 127 10.38 14.35 -2.99
C PRO A 127 11.15 15.61 -3.41
N ARG A 128 11.02 16.01 -4.67
CA ARG A 128 11.60 17.27 -5.19
C ARG A 128 10.76 18.50 -4.86
N GLY A 129 9.70 18.34 -4.08
CA GLY A 129 8.76 19.40 -3.73
C GLY A 129 7.86 19.81 -4.88
N TRP A 130 7.86 19.14 -6.04
CA TRP A 130 6.93 19.50 -7.11
C TRP A 130 5.51 19.10 -6.74
N VAL A 131 4.55 19.99 -7.03
CA VAL A 131 3.12 19.74 -6.89
C VAL A 131 2.57 19.41 -8.27
N ILE A 132 2.05 18.18 -8.44
CA ILE A 132 1.61 17.65 -9.74
C ILE A 132 0.20 17.12 -9.58
N GLU A 133 -0.67 17.36 -10.56
CA GLU A 133 -2.01 16.79 -10.61
C GLU A 133 -2.09 15.62 -11.59
N TRP A 134 -2.85 14.60 -11.20
CA TRP A 134 -3.12 13.40 -11.97
C TRP A 134 -4.62 13.17 -12.08
N GLU A 135 -5.07 12.70 -13.24
CA GLU A 135 -6.46 12.27 -13.43
C GLU A 135 -6.74 10.93 -12.73
N GLN A 136 -5.71 10.08 -12.58
CA GLN A 136 -5.83 8.78 -11.95
C GLN A 136 -6.05 8.91 -10.45
N LYS A 137 -6.93 8.08 -9.89
CA LYS A 137 -7.10 7.94 -8.43
C LYS A 137 -5.92 7.16 -7.82
N PRO A 138 -5.54 7.46 -6.57
CA PRO A 138 -4.46 6.74 -5.93
C PRO A 138 -4.89 5.35 -5.46
N VAL A 139 -3.96 4.40 -5.52
CA VAL A 139 -4.07 3.10 -4.84
C VAL A 139 -3.31 3.19 -3.52
N TYR A 140 -4.01 2.90 -2.41
CA TYR A 140 -3.50 2.99 -1.04
C TYR A 140 -4.30 2.09 -0.10
N LYS A 141 -3.75 1.84 1.09
CA LYS A 141 -4.40 1.13 2.19
C LYS A 141 -5.00 2.14 3.17
N GLU A 142 -6.09 1.80 3.84
CA GLU A 142 -6.79 2.73 4.75
C GLU A 142 -5.88 3.23 5.90
N ASP A 143 -4.93 2.41 6.36
CA ASP A 143 -3.95 2.80 7.39
C ASP A 143 -2.86 3.77 6.88
N GLU A 144 -2.86 4.10 5.59
CA GLU A 144 -1.98 5.09 4.97
C GLU A 144 -2.63 6.48 4.84
N VAL A 145 -3.90 6.61 5.24
CA VAL A 145 -4.64 7.87 5.25
C VAL A 145 -4.34 8.62 6.55
N ILE A 146 -3.86 9.85 6.40
CA ILE A 146 -3.59 10.78 7.49
C ILE A 146 -4.63 11.89 7.44
N SER A 147 -5.57 11.84 8.39
CA SER A 147 -6.50 12.93 8.65
C SER A 147 -5.79 14.04 9.41
N ARG A 148 -5.81 15.26 8.86
CA ARG A 148 -5.56 16.49 9.62
C ARG A 148 -6.88 16.98 10.18
N THR A 149 -7.49 16.18 11.05
CA THR A 149 -8.36 16.76 12.09
C THR A 149 -7.45 17.71 12.86
N ILE A 150 -7.83 18.98 13.05
CA ILE A 150 -6.99 20.05 13.62
C ILE A 150 -6.12 19.52 14.78
N GLU A 151 -4.87 19.15 14.48
CA GLU A 151 -3.95 18.55 15.43
C GLU A 151 -2.81 19.52 15.70
N ILE A 152 -2.98 20.16 16.85
CA ILE A 152 -1.92 20.55 17.78
C ILE A 152 -0.75 19.57 17.64
N LYS A 153 0.40 20.10 17.19
CA LYS A 153 1.71 19.45 17.18
C LYS A 153 1.89 18.52 18.39
N ALA A 154 1.79 17.21 18.21
CA ALA A 154 2.40 16.27 19.13
C ALA A 154 3.81 15.97 18.61
N PRO A 155 4.88 16.39 19.30
CA PRO A 155 6.24 15.97 18.96
C PRO A 155 6.37 14.44 19.06
N ASP A 156 7.42 13.86 18.50
CA ASP A 156 7.81 12.45 18.70
C ASP A 156 7.75 12.13 20.20
N GLN A 157 6.63 11.58 20.64
CA GLN A 157 6.39 11.20 22.02
C GLN A 157 6.92 9.79 22.19
N SER A 158 7.77 9.56 23.18
CA SER A 158 8.17 8.21 23.56
C SER A 158 6.93 7.47 24.09
N LEU A 159 6.41 6.52 23.30
CA LEU A 159 5.29 5.67 23.66
C LEU A 159 5.81 4.41 24.36
N ASN A 160 5.18 4.05 25.47
CA ASN A 160 5.49 2.83 26.22
C ASN A 160 4.22 2.02 26.48
N ALA A 161 4.40 0.70 26.67
CA ALA A 161 3.31 -0.13 27.17
C ALA A 161 2.86 0.40 28.54
N GLY A 162 1.55 0.61 28.69
CA GLY A 162 0.96 1.21 29.87
C GLY A 162 0.41 2.62 29.66
N ASP A 163 0.95 3.37 28.69
CA ASP A 163 0.55 4.75 28.42
C ASP A 163 -0.93 4.84 27.98
N ILE A 164 -1.57 5.96 28.32
CA ILE A 164 -2.92 6.28 27.84
C ILE A 164 -2.79 7.15 26.60
N VAL A 165 -3.43 6.70 25.53
CA VAL A 165 -3.41 7.38 24.24
C VAL A 165 -4.80 7.74 23.76
N GLU A 166 -4.88 8.82 22.99
CA GLU A 166 -6.04 9.23 22.19
C GLU A 166 -5.79 8.86 20.73
N PHE A 167 -6.84 8.40 20.03
CA PHE A 167 -6.75 7.97 18.63
C PHE A 167 -8.11 8.01 17.95
N GLU A 168 -8.13 8.03 16.62
CA GLU A 168 -9.35 7.93 15.81
C GLU A 168 -9.61 6.48 15.39
N TYR A 169 -10.84 6.00 15.55
CA TYR A 169 -11.29 4.71 15.05
C TYR A 169 -12.72 4.84 14.55
N ALA A 170 -13.01 4.35 13.34
CA ALA A 170 -14.34 4.47 12.73
C ALA A 170 -14.92 5.91 12.74
N LYS A 171 -14.06 6.92 12.50
CA LYS A 171 -14.39 8.36 12.48
C LYS A 171 -14.81 8.96 13.82
N GLU A 172 -14.53 8.27 14.92
CA GLU A 172 -14.74 8.77 16.28
C GLU A 172 -13.44 8.73 17.06
N THR A 173 -13.29 9.66 18.01
CA THR A 173 -12.11 9.74 18.87
C THR A 173 -12.32 8.91 20.13
N TYR A 174 -11.34 8.06 20.44
CA TYR A 174 -11.35 7.18 21.61
C TYR A 174 -10.09 7.38 22.45
N LYS A 175 -10.18 6.90 23.70
CA LYS A 175 -9.06 6.81 24.64
C LYS A 175 -8.85 5.35 25.01
N GLY A 176 -7.60 4.92 25.04
CA GLY A 176 -7.25 3.54 25.32
C GLY A 176 -5.86 3.41 25.91
N LYS A 177 -5.53 2.20 26.34
CA LYS A 177 -4.25 1.88 26.96
C LYS A 177 -3.38 1.09 25.99
N ILE A 178 -2.12 1.50 25.83
CA ILE A 178 -1.14 0.70 25.09
C ILE A 178 -0.86 -0.58 25.87
N VAL A 179 -1.05 -1.73 25.25
CA VAL A 179 -0.75 -3.04 25.86
C VAL A 179 0.55 -3.65 25.35
N SER A 180 0.95 -3.31 24.12
CA SER A 180 2.18 -3.83 23.52
C SER A 180 2.60 -2.98 22.33
N ILE A 181 3.90 -2.97 22.04
CA ILE A 181 4.52 -2.23 20.95
C ILE A 181 5.38 -3.21 20.14
N TYR A 182 5.24 -3.20 18.81
CA TYR A 182 5.94 -4.09 17.88
C TYR A 182 6.58 -3.30 16.75
N ASN A 183 7.31 -4.00 15.86
CA ASN A 183 7.89 -3.44 14.65
C ASN A 183 8.78 -2.22 14.95
N ASN A 184 9.72 -2.39 15.89
CA ASN A 184 10.67 -1.34 16.31
C ASN A 184 10.01 -0.02 16.75
N GLY A 185 8.80 -0.09 17.33
CA GLY A 185 8.09 1.10 17.81
C GLY A 185 7.01 1.60 16.87
N GLU A 186 6.90 1.05 15.66
CA GLU A 186 5.96 1.58 14.66
C GLU A 186 4.52 1.13 14.87
N THR A 187 4.30 -0.03 15.50
CA THR A 187 2.96 -0.61 15.69
C THR A 187 2.58 -0.64 17.15
N ILE A 188 1.50 0.05 17.50
CA ILE A 188 1.00 0.23 18.86
C ILE A 188 -0.31 -0.52 19.01
N ASN A 189 -0.35 -1.54 19.86
CA ASN A 189 -1.58 -2.24 20.21
C ASN A 189 -2.28 -1.52 21.37
N VAL A 190 -3.53 -1.12 21.15
CA VAL A 190 -4.33 -0.35 22.11
C VAL A 190 -5.59 -1.11 22.45
N VAL A 191 -5.96 -1.10 23.74
CA VAL A 191 -7.21 -1.66 24.27
C VAL A 191 -8.10 -0.54 24.79
N TRP A 192 -9.38 -0.57 24.39
CA TRP A 192 -10.42 0.36 24.85
C TRP A 192 -11.79 -0.28 24.71
N ASN A 193 -12.73 0.00 25.62
CA ASN A 193 -14.14 -0.45 25.51
C ASN A 193 -14.33 -1.95 25.12
N GLY A 194 -13.45 -2.84 25.61
CA GLY A 194 -13.47 -4.28 25.27
C GLY A 194 -12.92 -4.64 23.88
N LYS A 195 -12.46 -3.67 23.09
CA LYS A 195 -11.80 -3.84 21.79
C LYS A 195 -10.27 -3.84 21.94
N HIS A 196 -9.59 -4.47 20.98
CA HIS A 196 -8.14 -4.55 20.91
C HIS A 196 -7.72 -4.46 19.43
N THR A 197 -6.92 -3.44 19.08
CA THR A 197 -6.47 -3.19 17.71
C THR A 197 -5.08 -2.58 17.69
N ALA A 198 -4.36 -2.81 16.59
CA ALA A 198 -3.08 -2.20 16.29
C ALA A 198 -3.24 -0.88 15.52
N PHE A 199 -2.44 0.12 15.87
CA PHE A 199 -2.34 1.41 15.19
C PHE A 199 -0.90 1.68 14.78
N TYR A 200 -0.71 2.45 13.72
CA TYR A 200 0.59 3.08 13.46
C TYR A 200 0.87 4.15 14.53
N TYR A 201 2.11 4.27 15.00
CA TYR A 201 2.45 5.13 16.15
C TYR A 201 2.08 6.62 15.96
N LYS A 202 2.05 7.11 14.71
CA LYS A 202 1.64 8.49 14.40
C LYS A 202 0.13 8.71 14.42
N CYS A 203 -0.67 7.66 14.51
CA CYS A 203 -2.13 7.74 14.61
C CYS A 203 -2.62 7.74 16.06
N VAL A 204 -1.70 7.76 17.03
CA VAL A 204 -2.02 7.78 18.46
C VAL A 204 -1.28 8.95 19.13
N ARG A 205 -1.92 9.57 20.14
CA ARG A 205 -1.38 10.71 20.88
C ARG A 205 -1.33 10.38 22.36
N LYS A 206 -0.16 10.44 23.00
CA LYS A 206 -0.05 10.22 24.45
C LYS A 206 -0.74 11.35 25.20
N ILE A 207 -1.62 10.98 26.13
CA ILE A 207 -2.37 11.92 26.97
C ILE A 207 -2.11 11.72 28.48
N ALA A 208 -1.55 10.58 28.90
CA ALA A 208 -1.03 10.34 30.25
C ALA A 208 0.04 9.26 30.23
#